data_AF-A0A831TZ27-F1
#
_entry.id   AF-A0A831TZ27-F1
#
_cell.length_a   1.000
_cell.length_b   1.000
_cell.length_c   1.000
_cell.angle_alpha   90.00
_cell.angle_beta   90.00
_cell.angle_gamma   90.00
#
_symmetry.space_group_name_H-M   'P 1'
#
loop_
_entity.id
_entity.type
_entity.pdbx_description
1 polymer ?
#
loop_
_entity_poly.entity_id
_entity_poly.type
_entity_poly.pdbx_seq_one_letter_code
_entity_poly.pdbx_strand_id
1 'polypeptide(L)'
;MLTQPTRQVEAPEVPQPLPLPVSPDWSERVRRADALTRLLDRHLDYEERGRRLPAGHRLRPVSLCPDQRVQLLTDLYAVTR
;
A
#
# COMPACT_ATOMS: atom_id res chain seq x y z
N MET A 1 13.50 18.56 -21.92
CA MET A 1 14.26 17.91 -20.83
C MET A 1 14.44 16.45 -21.20
N LEU A 2 15.68 15.96 -21.23
CA LEU A 2 16.04 14.64 -21.75
C LEU A 2 15.72 13.54 -20.72
N THR A 3 14.84 12.60 -21.07
CA THR A 3 14.57 11.36 -20.32
C THR A 3 15.79 10.45 -20.40
N GLN A 4 16.43 10.16 -19.26
CA GLN A 4 17.49 9.15 -19.19
C GLN A 4 16.89 7.74 -19.35
N PRO A 5 17.52 6.85 -20.12
CA PRO A 5 17.08 5.47 -20.23
C PRO A 5 17.41 4.70 -18.95
N THR A 6 16.40 4.08 -18.36
CA THR A 6 16.52 3.21 -17.19
C THR A 6 17.40 2.02 -17.56
N ARG A 7 18.65 1.99 -17.07
CA ARG A 7 19.56 0.87 -17.24
C ARG A 7 18.97 -0.34 -16.52
N GLN A 8 18.37 -1.26 -17.26
CA GLN A 8 17.99 -2.57 -16.74
C GLN A 8 19.27 -3.32 -16.38
N VAL A 9 19.50 -3.51 -15.07
CA VAL A 9 20.58 -4.35 -14.58
C VAL A 9 20.07 -5.78 -14.70
N GLU A 10 20.52 -6.46 -15.76
CA GLU A 10 20.28 -7.88 -15.96
C GLU A 10 21.09 -8.64 -14.91
N ALA A 11 20.40 -9.08 -13.84
CA ALA A 11 21.02 -9.87 -12.79
C ALA A 11 21.34 -11.26 -13.35
N PRO A 12 22.54 -11.82 -13.12
CA PRO A 12 22.87 -13.16 -13.59
C PRO A 12 21.93 -14.20 -12.96
N GLU A 13 21.22 -14.93 -13.82
CA GLU A 13 20.28 -15.98 -13.43
C GLU A 13 21.06 -17.19 -12.91
N VAL A 14 21.31 -17.25 -11.61
CA VAL A 14 21.92 -18.41 -10.95
C VAL A 14 20.87 -19.52 -10.88
N PRO A 15 21.11 -20.72 -11.45
CA PRO A 15 20.17 -21.83 -11.36
C PRO A 15 19.96 -22.23 -9.90
N GLN A 16 18.78 -21.92 -9.35
CA GLN A 16 18.44 -22.31 -7.99
C GLN A 16 17.94 -23.76 -7.97
N PRO A 17 18.44 -24.61 -7.06
CA PRO A 17 17.95 -25.98 -6.94
C PRO A 17 16.48 -25.98 -6.52
N LEU A 18 15.67 -26.82 -7.17
CA LEU A 18 14.26 -27.03 -6.84
C LEU A 18 14.12 -28.10 -5.73
N PRO A 19 13.12 -27.99 -4.84
CA PRO A 19 12.14 -26.93 -4.75
C PRO A 19 12.74 -25.63 -4.18
N LEU A 20 12.20 -24.49 -4.64
CA LEU A 20 12.58 -23.20 -4.09
C LEU A 20 12.29 -23.17 -2.58
N PRO A 21 13.20 -22.62 -1.76
CA PRO A 21 12.97 -22.52 -0.33
C PRO A 21 11.75 -21.64 -0.07
N VAL A 22 10.73 -22.20 0.57
CA VAL A 22 9.57 -21.45 1.04
C VAL A 22 9.98 -20.67 2.28
N SER A 23 9.66 -19.37 2.32
CA SER A 23 9.95 -18.54 3.49
C SER A 23 9.29 -19.15 4.74
N PRO A 24 10.03 -19.36 5.84
CA PRO A 24 9.49 -20.01 7.04
C PRO A 24 8.35 -19.21 7.70
N ASP A 25 8.30 -17.90 7.45
CA ASP A 25 7.29 -16.96 7.93
C ASP A 25 6.22 -16.64 6.88
N TRP A 26 6.14 -17.39 5.77
CA TRP A 26 5.21 -17.12 4.66
C TRP A 26 3.77 -16.87 5.13
N SER A 27 3.24 -17.77 5.95
CA SER A 27 1.88 -17.67 6.46
C SER A 27 1.65 -16.41 7.30
N GLU A 28 2.65 -15.98 8.08
CA GLU A 28 2.57 -14.75 8.86
C GLU A 28 2.62 -13.51 7.95
N ARG A 29 3.47 -13.52 6.91
CA ARG A 29 3.52 -12.44 5.92
C ARG A 29 2.20 -12.27 5.18
N VAL A 30 1.58 -13.38 4.77
CA VAL A 30 0.26 -13.35 4.12
C VAL A 30 -0.79 -12.77 5.05
N ARG A 31 -0.83 -13.21 6.32
CA ARG A 31 -1.76 -12.63 7.32
C ARG A 31 -1.59 -11.12 7.49
N ARG A 32 -0.35 -10.64 7.60
CA ARG A 32 -0.05 -9.20 7.72
C ARG A 32 -0.45 -8.42 6.45
N ALA A 33 -0.18 -8.99 5.28
CA ALA A 33 -0.57 -8.38 4.00
C ALA A 33 -2.10 -8.27 3.84
N ASP A 34 -2.85 -9.30 4.25
CA ASP A 34 -4.31 -9.26 4.25
C ASP A 34 -4.85 -8.20 5.22
N ALA A 35 -4.31 -8.13 6.43
CA ALA A 35 -4.69 -7.11 7.42
C ALA A 35 -4.41 -5.69 6.89
N LEU A 36 -3.24 -5.49 6.25
CA LEU A 36 -2.86 -4.24 5.63
C LEU A 36 -3.80 -3.85 4.49
N THR A 37 -4.16 -4.80 3.64
CA THR A 37 -5.05 -4.55 2.48
C THR A 37 -6.43 -4.10 2.95
N ARG A 38 -7.02 -4.78 3.93
CA ARG A 38 -8.33 -4.41 4.52
C ARG A 38 -8.32 -3.01 5.14
N LEU A 39 -7.20 -2.64 5.74
CA LEU A 39 -6.99 -1.33 6.34
C LEU A 39 -6.92 -0.26 5.25
N LEU A 40 -6.14 -0.50 4.19
CA LEU A 40 -6.05 0.41 3.05
C LEU A 40 -7.42 0.60 2.39
N ASP A 41 -8.17 -0.48 2.14
CA ASP A 41 -9.51 -0.42 1.57
C ASP A 41 -10.45 0.45 2.42
N ARG A 42 -10.46 0.26 3.75
CA ARG A 42 -11.25 1.09 4.67
C ARG A 42 -10.93 2.58 4.53
N HIS A 43 -9.65 2.93 4.39
CA HIS A 43 -9.24 4.32 4.29
C HIS A 43 -9.47 4.92 2.89
N LEU A 44 -9.39 4.10 1.84
CA LEU A 44 -9.77 4.50 0.49
C LEU A 44 -11.29 4.71 0.34
N ASP A 45 -12.12 3.95 1.05
CA ASP A 45 -13.58 4.15 1.09
C ASP A 45 -13.96 5.52 1.68
N TYR A 46 -13.22 6.00 2.69
CA TYR A 46 -13.41 7.34 3.25
C TYR A 46 -13.10 8.43 2.23
N GLU A 47 -12.04 8.23 1.43
CA GLU A 47 -11.68 9.12 0.32
C GLU A 47 -12.74 9.11 -0.79
N GLU A 48 -13.28 7.94 -1.15
CA GLU A 48 -14.26 7.81 -2.23
C GLU A 48 -15.58 8.51 -1.88
N ARG A 49 -16.07 8.36 -0.64
CA ARG A 49 -17.30 9.03 -0.17
C ARG A 49 -17.16 10.56 -0.17
N GLY A 50 -15.97 11.09 0.11
CA GLY A 50 -15.67 12.52 -0.04
C GLY A 50 -15.64 13.01 -1.49
N ARG A 51 -15.34 12.13 -2.45
CA ARG A 51 -15.25 12.46 -3.89
C ARG A 51 -16.60 12.56 -4.60
N ARG A 52 -17.66 11.95 -4.05
CA ARG A 52 -19.03 11.97 -4.62
C ARG A 52 -19.75 13.33 -4.48
N LEU A 53 -19.14 14.31 -3.83
CA LEU A 53 -19.64 15.70 -3.80
C LEU A 53 -19.41 16.40 -5.15
N PRO A 54 -20.44 17.06 -5.74
CA PRO A 54 -20.31 17.83 -6.97
C PRO A 54 -19.16 18.84 -6.90
N ALA A 55 -18.36 18.91 -7.97
CA ALA A 55 -17.11 19.66 -8.02
C ALA A 55 -17.24 21.15 -7.65
N GLY A 56 -18.43 21.75 -7.79
CA GLY A 56 -18.72 23.17 -7.48
C GLY A 56 -18.96 23.51 -6.01
N HIS A 57 -18.96 22.54 -5.08
CA HIS A 57 -19.13 22.79 -3.62
C HIS A 57 -17.89 22.41 -2.80
N ARG A 58 -16.74 22.22 -3.46
CA ARG A 58 -15.52 21.75 -2.80
C ARG A 58 -14.79 22.90 -2.10
N LEU A 59 -15.08 23.09 -0.82
CA LEU A 59 -14.33 23.98 0.09
C LEU A 59 -13.12 23.30 0.78
N ARG A 60 -12.47 22.33 0.09
CA ARG A 60 -11.32 21.48 0.53
C ARG A 60 -11.61 20.49 1.69
N PRO A 61 -10.77 19.45 1.94
CA PRO A 61 -9.89 18.71 1.03
C PRO A 61 -10.47 17.33 0.65
N VAL A 62 -9.98 16.79 -0.47
CA VAL A 62 -10.35 15.49 -1.08
C VAL A 62 -9.74 14.30 -0.32
N SER A 63 -9.26 14.53 0.91
CA SER A 63 -8.34 13.68 1.65
C SER A 63 -8.86 13.32 3.05
N LEU A 64 -8.31 12.27 3.67
CA LEU A 64 -8.52 11.93 5.07
C LEU A 64 -8.39 13.16 5.98
N CYS A 65 -9.34 13.33 6.91
CA CYS A 65 -9.26 14.37 7.93
C CYS A 65 -8.07 14.09 8.88
N PRO A 66 -7.58 15.10 9.64
CA PRO A 66 -6.44 14.92 10.55
C PRO A 66 -6.58 13.71 11.47
N ASP A 67 -7.76 13.49 12.06
CA ASP A 67 -8.01 12.35 12.94
C ASP A 67 -7.95 11.01 12.19
N GLN A 68 -8.51 10.94 10.98
CA GLN A 68 -8.43 9.76 10.13
C GLN A 68 -6.99 9.45 9.67
N ARG A 69 -6.15 10.48 9.50
CA ARG A 69 -4.73 10.30 9.16
C ARG A 69 -3.94 9.74 10.34
N VAL A 70 -4.21 10.24 11.56
CA VAL A 70 -3.63 9.67 12.78
C VAL A 70 -4.03 8.21 12.92
N GLN A 71 -5.32 7.91 12.73
CA GLN A 71 -5.83 6.55 12.80
C GLN A 71 -5.20 5.62 11.75
N LEU A 72 -5.09 6.07 10.50
CA LEU A 72 -4.38 5.32 9.45
C LEU A 72 -2.94 5.01 9.87
N LEU A 73 -2.20 6.00 10.37
CA LEU A 73 -0.81 5.81 10.78
C LEU A 73 -0.68 4.85 11.97
N THR A 74 -1.57 4.96 12.96
CA THR A 74 -1.62 4.05 14.11
C THR A 74 -1.92 2.62 13.68
N ASP A 75 -2.91 2.44 12.81
CA ASP A 75 -3.31 1.12 12.32
C ASP A 75 -2.18 0.50 11.47
N LEU A 76 -1.54 1.29 10.60
CA LEU A 76 -0.37 0.85 9.81
C LEU A 76 0.79 0.42 10.72
N TYR A 77 1.08 1.20 11.75
CA TYR A 77 2.12 0.88 12.72
C TYR A 77 1.82 -0.44 13.46
N ALA A 78 0.57 -0.68 13.85
CA ALA A 78 0.16 -1.90 14.54
C ALA A 78 0.27 -3.18 13.66
N VAL A 79 0.12 -3.06 12.34
CA VAL A 79 0.19 -4.21 11.41
C VAL A 79 1.61 -4.48 10.92
N THR A 80 2.47 -3.45 10.93
CA THR A 80 3.83 -3.54 10.35
C THR A 80 4.96 -3.76 11.37
N ARG A 81 4.69 -3.61 12.67
CA ARG A 81 5.61 -3.96 13.76
C ARG A 81 5.29 -5.35 14.30
#